data_AF-A4X5B9-F1
#
_entry.id   AF-A4X5B9-F1
#
_cell.length_a   1.000
_cell.length_b   1.000
_cell.length_c   1.000
_cell.angle_alpha   90.00
_cell.angle_beta   90.00
_cell.angle_gamma   90.00
#
_symmetry.space_group_name_H-M   'P 1'
#
loop_
_entity.id
_entity.type
_entity.pdbx_description
1 polymer ?
#
loop_
_entity_poly.entity_id
_entity_poly.type
_entity_poly.pdbx_seq_one_letter_code
_entity_poly.pdbx_strand_id
1 'polypeptide(L)'
;MPPQAVSAPSDILTFVLSGVVAVLLTRAYLHATGFPRFDAGSLRIAHVLWGGLLLTVGFGVVLVFLGSRARFFGAILGGIGFGLFIDQVGKFVTAQADYFYAPAAGIIYAAFALLLIITQALRERTRLSCTERTANALDTVIGGLDKGLSDRRRRAVLRLVRDCGPDVTEAVARLLETVPRREPARAPLRRPWARRARQAMAWVVSRRWVVGLVVVYLLGEPLVVVARVGVDTVVGDLPNHQEWGAVLGVASSALATVVLSIRGALLLPRDEVGAFRLFRLALLVDLLFGQVFSFTVHQFGALVGLAIDLFLLAVVTVKYRELRRNASA
;
A
#
# COMPACT_ATOMS: atom_id res chain seq x y z
N MET A 1 -26.89 -2.98 -2.41
CA MET A 1 -25.46 -3.31 -2.54
C MET A 1 -25.16 -4.50 -1.63
N PRO A 2 -24.30 -5.45 -2.03
CA PRO A 2 -23.91 -6.57 -1.17
C PRO A 2 -23.17 -6.07 0.08
N PRO A 3 -23.30 -6.76 1.23
CA PRO A 3 -22.68 -6.32 2.47
C PRO A 3 -21.15 -6.32 2.37
N GLN A 4 -20.50 -5.23 2.80
CA GLN A 4 -19.05 -5.14 2.76
C GLN A 4 -18.39 -6.05 3.81
N ALA A 5 -17.38 -6.83 3.38
CA ALA A 5 -16.62 -7.67 4.29
C ALA A 5 -15.62 -6.84 5.14
N VAL A 6 -15.61 -7.07 6.45
CA VAL A 6 -14.71 -6.38 7.41
C VAL A 6 -13.22 -6.65 7.11
N SER A 7 -12.90 -7.81 6.53
CA SER A 7 -11.52 -8.15 6.16
C SER A 7 -11.09 -7.61 4.80
N ALA A 8 -11.99 -7.02 3.99
CA ALA A 8 -11.65 -6.60 2.63
C ALA A 8 -10.40 -5.69 2.57
N PRO A 9 -10.22 -4.68 3.45
CA PRO A 9 -9.01 -3.87 3.42
C PRO A 9 -7.73 -4.65 3.74
N SER A 10 -7.78 -5.68 4.60
CA SER A 10 -6.62 -6.52 4.88
C SER A 10 -6.32 -7.52 3.76
N ASP A 11 -7.36 -8.01 3.08
CA ASP A 11 -7.23 -8.95 1.97
C ASP A 11 -6.61 -8.22 0.76
N ILE A 12 -7.09 -7.02 0.41
CA ILE A 12 -6.49 -6.20 -0.66
C ILE A 12 -5.06 -5.79 -0.31
N LEU A 13 -4.77 -5.43 0.95
CA LEU A 13 -3.39 -5.14 1.35
C LEU A 13 -2.48 -6.36 1.20
N THR A 14 -2.98 -7.56 1.49
CA THR A 14 -2.22 -8.81 1.31
C THR A 14 -1.94 -9.06 -0.17
N PHE A 15 -2.93 -8.82 -1.04
CA PHE A 15 -2.77 -8.86 -2.49
C PHE A 15 -1.70 -7.88 -2.98
N VAL A 16 -1.77 -6.62 -2.55
CA VAL A 16 -0.78 -5.59 -2.93
C VAL A 16 0.62 -5.99 -2.47
N LEU A 17 0.79 -6.36 -1.20
CA LEU A 17 2.10 -6.70 -0.65
C LEU A 17 2.72 -7.93 -1.33
N SER A 18 1.92 -8.95 -1.60
CA SER A 18 2.41 -10.14 -2.31
C SER A 18 2.79 -9.83 -3.76
N GLY A 19 2.03 -8.96 -4.44
CA GLY A 19 2.36 -8.50 -5.79
C GLY A 19 3.62 -7.65 -5.86
N VAL A 20 3.78 -6.68 -4.96
CA VAL A 20 5.01 -5.86 -4.88
C VAL A 20 6.23 -6.74 -4.63
N VAL A 21 6.15 -7.68 -3.69
CA VAL A 21 7.23 -8.64 -3.43
C VAL A 21 7.53 -9.48 -4.66
N ALA A 22 6.51 -9.96 -5.38
CA ALA A 22 6.70 -10.74 -6.61
C ALA A 22 7.41 -9.92 -7.69
N VAL A 23 7.04 -8.66 -7.91
CA VAL A 23 7.73 -7.76 -8.86
C VAL A 23 9.20 -7.57 -8.46
N LEU A 24 9.45 -7.21 -7.20
CA LEU A 24 10.81 -6.96 -6.71
C LEU A 24 11.71 -8.20 -6.81
N LEU A 25 11.19 -9.38 -6.45
CA LEU A 25 11.93 -10.63 -6.56
C LEU A 25 12.21 -11.01 -8.01
N THR A 26 11.21 -10.88 -8.89
CA THR A 26 11.36 -11.19 -10.33
C THR A 26 12.41 -10.29 -10.95
N ARG A 27 12.35 -8.99 -10.65
CA ARG A 27 13.29 -8.00 -11.13
C ARG A 27 14.70 -8.19 -10.58
N ALA A 28 14.85 -8.48 -9.29
CA ALA A 28 16.14 -8.81 -8.68
C ALA A 28 16.75 -10.07 -9.30
N TYR A 29 15.92 -11.09 -9.55
CA TYR A 29 16.33 -12.32 -10.23
C TYR A 29 16.81 -12.05 -11.67
N LEU A 30 16.07 -11.26 -12.44
CA LEU A 30 16.45 -10.89 -13.82
C LEU A 30 17.76 -10.09 -13.86
N HIS A 31 17.94 -9.15 -12.92
CA HIS A 31 19.18 -8.40 -12.80
C HIS A 31 20.37 -9.30 -12.44
N ALA A 32 20.21 -10.20 -11.46
CA ALA A 32 21.26 -11.12 -11.03
C ALA A 32 21.65 -12.14 -12.12
N THR A 33 20.72 -12.51 -12.99
CA THR A 33 20.94 -13.48 -14.07
C THR A 33 21.34 -12.84 -15.39
N GLY A 34 21.48 -11.50 -15.44
CA GLY A 34 21.89 -10.79 -16.65
C GLY A 34 20.84 -10.81 -17.78
N PHE A 35 19.56 -10.90 -17.43
CA PHE A 35 18.43 -11.00 -18.36
C PHE A 35 18.58 -12.18 -19.33
N PRO A 36 18.54 -13.44 -18.83
CA PRO A 36 18.68 -14.62 -19.66
C PRO A 36 17.56 -14.61 -20.69
N ARG A 37 17.95 -14.47 -21.96
CA ARG A 37 17.03 -14.71 -23.07
C ARG A 37 16.82 -16.20 -23.11
N PHE A 38 15.70 -16.67 -22.56
CA PHE A 38 15.23 -18.04 -22.80
C PHE A 38 14.80 -18.14 -24.27
N ASP A 39 15.77 -18.12 -25.18
CA ASP A 39 15.59 -18.41 -26.61
C ASP A 39 15.67 -19.93 -26.80
N ALA A 40 14.58 -20.60 -26.43
CA ALA A 40 14.33 -21.98 -26.83
C ALA A 40 13.45 -21.97 -28.10
N GLY A 41 13.96 -21.42 -29.20
CA GLY A 41 13.21 -21.26 -30.45
C GLY A 41 12.03 -20.26 -30.37
N SER A 42 11.03 -20.43 -31.24
CA SER A 42 9.88 -19.50 -31.39
C SER A 42 8.94 -19.38 -30.18
N LEU A 43 9.15 -20.17 -29.11
CA LEU A 43 8.33 -20.15 -27.90
C LEU A 43 9.02 -19.39 -26.75
N ARG A 44 8.62 -18.13 -26.56
CA ARG A 44 8.98 -17.35 -25.35
C ARG A 44 7.93 -17.59 -24.26
N ILE A 45 8.24 -18.41 -23.25
CA ILE A 45 7.38 -18.55 -22.07
C ILE A 45 7.53 -17.30 -21.20
N ALA A 46 6.61 -16.37 -21.37
CA ALA A 46 6.52 -15.18 -20.54
C ALA A 46 6.02 -15.53 -19.12
N HIS A 47 6.70 -15.03 -18.07
CA HIS A 47 6.16 -15.00 -16.71
C HIS A 47 4.74 -14.38 -16.59
N VAL A 48 4.26 -13.64 -17.60
CA VAL A 48 2.84 -13.25 -17.73
C VAL A 48 1.88 -14.43 -17.77
N LEU A 49 2.25 -15.54 -18.40
CA LEU A 49 1.43 -16.76 -18.44
C LEU A 49 1.29 -17.34 -17.03
N TRP A 50 2.40 -17.44 -16.31
CA TRP A 50 2.40 -17.85 -14.89
C TRP A 50 1.64 -16.86 -14.02
N GLY A 51 1.73 -15.56 -14.33
CA GLY A 51 0.97 -14.50 -13.68
C GLY A 51 -0.54 -14.69 -13.85
N GLY A 52 -0.99 -14.89 -15.09
CA GLY A 52 -2.39 -15.20 -15.43
C GLY A 52 -2.88 -16.48 -14.76
N LEU A 53 -2.08 -17.55 -14.78
CA LEU A 53 -2.41 -18.81 -14.12
C LEU A 53 -2.61 -18.64 -12.61
N LEU A 54 -1.69 -17.94 -11.92
CA LEU A 54 -1.81 -17.68 -10.49
C LEU A 54 -3.00 -16.77 -10.15
N LEU A 55 -3.32 -15.80 -11.01
CA LEU A 55 -4.55 -15.02 -10.91
C LEU A 55 -5.80 -15.91 -11.00
N THR A 56 -5.87 -16.80 -11.99
CA THR A 56 -6.97 -17.74 -12.16
C THR A 56 -7.10 -18.68 -10.96
N VAL A 57 -5.99 -19.24 -10.47
CA VAL A 57 -6.00 -20.10 -9.27
C VAL A 57 -6.43 -19.30 -8.04
N GLY A 58 -5.91 -18.09 -7.85
CA GLY A 58 -6.27 -17.22 -6.73
C GLY A 58 -7.76 -16.88 -6.72
N PHE A 59 -8.33 -16.56 -7.89
CA PHE A 59 -9.77 -16.35 -8.05
C PHE A 59 -10.57 -17.64 -7.79
N GLY A 60 -10.11 -18.77 -8.33
CA GLY A 60 -10.71 -20.09 -8.11
C GLY A 60 -10.76 -20.48 -6.64
N VAL A 61 -9.71 -20.19 -5.86
CA VAL A 61 -9.71 -20.43 -4.41
C VAL A 61 -10.83 -19.67 -3.70
N VAL A 62 -11.12 -18.43 -4.11
CA VAL A 62 -12.20 -17.63 -3.50
C VAL A 62 -13.59 -18.10 -3.93
N LEU A 63 -13.73 -18.68 -5.14
CA LEU A 63 -14.98 -19.24 -5.62
C LEU A 63 -15.30 -20.61 -5.01
N VAL A 64 -14.29 -21.46 -4.82
CA VAL A 64 -14.45 -22.84 -4.36
C VAL A 64 -14.56 -22.95 -2.84
N PHE A 65 -13.83 -22.10 -2.10
CA PHE A 65 -13.71 -22.23 -0.66
C PHE A 65 -14.30 -21.03 0.09
N LEU A 66 -14.99 -21.31 1.20
CA LEU A 66 -15.57 -20.28 2.07
C LEU A 66 -14.58 -19.77 3.13
N GLY A 67 -14.81 -18.53 3.57
CA GLY A 67 -14.21 -17.96 4.77
C GLY A 67 -12.93 -17.15 4.55
N SER A 68 -12.39 -16.64 5.65
CA SER A 68 -11.25 -15.70 5.64
C SER A 68 -9.93 -16.31 5.19
N ARG A 69 -9.73 -17.63 5.33
CA ARG A 69 -8.50 -18.30 4.86
C ARG A 69 -8.45 -18.40 3.35
N ALA A 70 -9.56 -18.79 2.72
CA ALA A 70 -9.68 -18.84 1.27
C ALA A 70 -9.38 -17.46 0.67
N ARG A 71 -9.99 -16.40 1.21
CA ARG A 71 -9.71 -15.02 0.81
C ARG A 71 -8.24 -14.62 1.02
N PHE A 72 -7.62 -15.01 2.13
CA PHE A 72 -6.21 -14.74 2.37
C PHE A 72 -5.29 -15.42 1.36
N PHE A 73 -5.50 -16.72 1.09
CA PHE A 73 -4.71 -17.45 0.08
C PHE A 73 -5.00 -16.95 -1.33
N GLY A 74 -6.26 -16.68 -1.66
CA GLY A 74 -6.65 -16.08 -2.93
C GLY A 74 -6.02 -14.71 -3.14
N ALA A 75 -5.93 -13.89 -2.09
CA ALA A 75 -5.22 -12.62 -2.12
C ALA A 75 -3.71 -12.79 -2.34
N ILE A 76 -3.07 -13.76 -1.69
CA ILE A 76 -1.64 -14.05 -1.92
C ILE A 76 -1.40 -14.51 -3.37
N LEU A 77 -2.13 -15.54 -3.82
CA LEU A 77 -1.95 -16.11 -5.15
C LEU A 77 -2.28 -15.11 -6.24
N GLY A 78 -3.41 -14.41 -6.09
CA GLY A 78 -3.81 -13.34 -6.98
C GLY A 78 -2.81 -12.19 -7.00
N GLY A 79 -2.25 -11.81 -5.84
CA GLY A 79 -1.26 -10.75 -5.75
C GLY A 79 0.05 -11.12 -6.42
N ILE A 80 0.59 -12.32 -6.15
CA ILE A 80 1.77 -12.84 -6.86
C ILE A 80 1.50 -12.88 -8.36
N GLY A 81 0.34 -13.41 -8.77
CA GLY A 81 -0.05 -13.50 -10.17
C GLY A 81 -0.12 -12.13 -10.85
N PHE A 82 -0.74 -11.16 -10.20
CA PHE A 82 -0.80 -9.77 -10.65
C PHE A 82 0.59 -9.14 -10.76
N GLY A 83 1.47 -9.36 -9.77
CA GLY A 83 2.84 -8.88 -9.78
C GLY A 83 3.64 -9.41 -10.97
N LEU A 84 3.57 -10.72 -11.23
CA LEU A 84 4.24 -11.34 -12.39
C LEU A 84 3.67 -10.86 -13.73
N PHE A 85 2.34 -10.64 -13.78
CA PHE A 85 1.66 -10.13 -14.95
C PHE A 85 2.08 -8.69 -15.28
N ILE A 86 2.02 -7.80 -14.29
CA ILE A 86 2.29 -6.37 -14.49
C ILE A 86 3.78 -6.08 -14.70
N ASP A 87 4.69 -6.93 -14.23
CA ASP A 87 6.14 -6.74 -14.45
C ASP A 87 6.51 -6.72 -15.94
N GLN A 88 5.73 -7.38 -16.80
CA GLN A 88 5.98 -7.40 -18.24
C GLN A 88 5.22 -6.33 -19.02
N VAL A 89 4.54 -5.39 -18.35
CA VAL A 89 3.75 -4.36 -19.04
C VAL A 89 4.60 -3.58 -20.06
N GLY A 90 5.90 -3.37 -19.80
CA GLY A 90 6.82 -2.73 -20.75
C GLY A 90 6.92 -3.45 -22.10
N LYS A 91 6.90 -4.78 -22.10
CA LYS A 91 6.95 -5.61 -23.32
C LYS A 91 5.69 -5.51 -24.17
N PHE A 92 4.55 -5.12 -23.61
CA PHE A 92 3.27 -5.06 -24.34
C PHE A 92 2.84 -3.65 -24.68
N VAL A 93 3.41 -2.64 -24.01
CA VAL A 93 3.13 -1.22 -24.31
C VAL A 93 3.97 -0.73 -25.49
N THR A 94 5.11 -1.35 -25.78
CA THR A 94 5.98 -0.96 -26.90
C THR A 94 5.83 -1.87 -28.10
N ALA A 95 5.84 -1.29 -29.31
CA ALA A 95 5.84 -2.03 -30.57
C ALA A 95 7.08 -2.94 -30.73
N GLN A 96 8.16 -2.68 -29.97
CA GLN A 96 9.42 -3.43 -30.00
C GLN A 96 9.57 -4.44 -28.86
N ALA A 97 8.57 -4.58 -27.99
CA ALA A 97 8.56 -5.48 -26.84
C ALA A 97 9.78 -5.34 -25.90
N ASP A 98 10.09 -4.11 -25.52
CA ASP A 98 11.22 -3.78 -24.64
C ASP A 98 10.85 -3.95 -23.15
N TYR A 99 11.66 -4.70 -22.40
CA TYR A 99 11.48 -4.90 -20.95
C TYR A 99 11.78 -3.63 -20.14
N PHE A 100 12.60 -2.73 -20.69
CA PHE A 100 13.11 -1.54 -20.01
C PHE A 100 12.46 -0.24 -20.49
N TYR A 101 11.29 -0.34 -21.11
CA TYR A 101 10.51 0.85 -21.45
C TYR A 101 10.30 1.69 -20.20
N ALA A 102 10.95 2.86 -20.14
CA ALA A 102 11.02 3.68 -18.94
C ALA A 102 9.64 3.91 -18.28
N PRO A 103 8.55 4.17 -19.02
CA PRO A 103 7.20 4.32 -18.44
C PRO A 103 6.63 3.07 -17.75
N ALA A 104 7.15 1.87 -18.02
CA ALA A 104 6.63 0.63 -17.42
C ALA A 104 6.76 0.61 -15.90
N ALA A 105 7.86 1.10 -15.34
CA ALA A 105 8.04 1.19 -13.90
C ALA A 105 7.06 2.17 -13.24
N GLY A 106 6.79 3.31 -13.90
CA GLY A 106 5.76 4.26 -13.47
C GLY A 106 4.35 3.65 -13.48
N ILE A 107 4.00 2.87 -14.52
CA ILE A 107 2.71 2.17 -14.63
C ILE A 107 2.55 1.15 -13.49
N ILE A 108 3.59 0.34 -13.22
CA ILE A 108 3.59 -0.64 -12.12
C ILE A 108 3.34 0.08 -10.79
N TYR A 109 4.08 1.16 -10.53
CA TYR A 109 3.93 1.96 -9.33
C TYR A 109 2.52 2.53 -9.20
N ALA A 110 2.01 3.18 -10.26
CA ALA A 110 0.67 3.77 -10.28
C ALA A 110 -0.43 2.74 -10.01
N ALA A 111 -0.32 1.53 -10.57
CA ALA A 111 -1.29 0.45 -10.33
C ALA A 111 -1.32 0.04 -8.85
N PHE A 112 -0.17 -0.18 -8.22
CA PHE A 112 -0.12 -0.51 -6.78
C PHE A 112 -0.55 0.66 -5.89
N ALA A 113 -0.15 1.88 -6.23
CA ALA A 113 -0.58 3.09 -5.53
C ALA A 113 -2.11 3.23 -5.57
N LEU A 114 -2.74 3.03 -6.74
CA LEU A 114 -4.20 3.06 -6.89
C LEU A 114 -4.89 2.00 -6.01
N LEU A 115 -4.38 0.77 -5.99
CA LEU A 115 -4.91 -0.29 -5.12
C LEU A 115 -4.81 0.08 -3.63
N LEU A 116 -3.73 0.75 -3.22
CA LEU A 116 -3.58 1.26 -1.85
C LEU A 116 -4.58 2.39 -1.54
N ILE A 117 -4.80 3.31 -2.47
CA ILE A 117 -5.82 4.38 -2.32
C ILE A 117 -7.20 3.76 -2.15
N ILE A 118 -7.57 2.78 -2.99
CA ILE A 118 -8.84 2.04 -2.89
C ILE A 118 -8.93 1.37 -1.51
N THR A 119 -7.86 0.74 -1.04
CA THR A 119 -7.80 0.12 0.29
C THR A 119 -8.05 1.12 1.42
N GLN A 120 -7.49 2.33 1.33
CA GLN A 120 -7.70 3.39 2.32
C GLN A 120 -9.13 3.94 2.25
N ALA A 121 -9.65 4.22 1.05
CA ALA A 121 -11.01 4.68 0.86
C ALA A 121 -12.05 3.69 1.42
N LEU A 122 -11.79 2.38 1.28
CA LEU A 122 -12.61 1.32 1.87
C LEU A 122 -12.52 1.27 3.40
N ARG A 123 -11.39 1.64 3.99
CA ARG A 123 -11.17 1.68 5.44
C ARG A 123 -11.83 2.88 6.11
N GLU A 124 -11.96 4.00 5.40
CA GLU A 124 -12.56 5.24 5.94
C GLU A 124 -14.09 5.19 6.01
N ARG A 125 -14.74 4.22 5.34
CA ARG A 125 -16.16 3.89 5.51
C ARG A 125 -16.42 3.43 6.95
N THR A 126 -16.80 4.38 7.81
CA THR A 126 -16.63 4.28 9.27
C THR A 126 -17.81 3.64 10.01
N ARG A 127 -18.92 3.34 9.32
CA ARG A 127 -20.12 2.76 9.93
C ARG A 127 -20.72 1.68 9.05
N LEU A 128 -20.49 0.43 9.44
CA LEU A 128 -21.24 -0.71 8.91
C LEU A 128 -22.68 -0.59 9.39
N SER A 129 -23.63 -0.78 8.46
CA SER A 129 -25.05 -0.95 8.76
C SER A 129 -25.28 -2.19 9.62
N CYS A 130 -26.42 -2.28 10.32
CA CYS A 130 -26.74 -3.47 11.12
C CYS A 130 -26.73 -4.74 10.26
N THR A 131 -27.26 -4.67 9.04
CA THR A 131 -27.22 -5.78 8.06
C THR A 131 -25.79 -6.23 7.77
N GLU A 132 -24.87 -5.31 7.53
CA GLU A 132 -23.45 -5.64 7.30
C GLU A 132 -22.79 -6.22 8.55
N ARG A 133 -23.07 -5.66 9.74
CA ARG A 133 -22.52 -6.18 10.99
C ARG A 133 -22.98 -7.60 11.26
N THR A 134 -24.26 -7.90 11.05
CA THR A 134 -24.83 -9.24 11.18
C THR A 134 -24.25 -10.20 10.14
N ALA A 135 -24.15 -9.79 8.87
CA ALA A 135 -23.54 -10.62 7.83
C ALA A 135 -22.08 -10.98 8.16
N ASN A 136 -21.29 -10.02 8.64
CA ASN A 136 -19.90 -10.25 9.05
C ASN A 136 -19.78 -11.11 10.32
N ALA A 137 -20.74 -10.99 11.25
CA ALA A 137 -20.84 -11.84 12.42
C ALA A 137 -21.10 -13.30 12.00
N LEU A 138 -22.06 -13.54 11.11
CA LEU A 138 -22.38 -14.86 10.58
C LEU A 138 -21.24 -15.46 9.74
N ASP A 139 -20.57 -14.69 8.88
CA ASP A 139 -19.38 -15.13 8.14
C ASP A 139 -18.28 -15.62 9.09
N THR A 140 -18.11 -14.95 10.24
CA THR A 140 -17.15 -15.36 11.27
C THR A 140 -17.58 -16.66 11.96
N VAL A 141 -18.87 -16.85 12.23
CA VAL A 141 -19.43 -18.09 12.82
C VAL A 141 -19.23 -19.26 11.85
N ILE A 142 -19.60 -19.10 10.58
CA ILE A 142 -19.44 -20.11 9.51
C ILE A 142 -17.96 -20.49 9.37
N GLY A 143 -17.06 -19.50 9.32
CA GLY A 143 -15.61 -19.75 9.26
C GLY A 143 -15.02 -20.41 10.50
N GLY A 144 -15.79 -20.50 11.59
CA GLY A 144 -15.43 -21.15 12.84
C GLY A 144 -15.84 -22.62 12.94
N LEU A 145 -16.75 -23.11 12.09
CA LEU A 145 -17.36 -24.44 12.22
C LEU A 145 -16.33 -25.58 12.14
N ASP A 146 -15.33 -25.46 11.27
CA ASP A 146 -14.29 -26.48 11.08
C ASP A 146 -13.25 -26.48 12.23
N LYS A 147 -12.60 -25.35 12.49
CA LYS A 147 -11.43 -25.29 13.41
C LYS A 147 -11.72 -24.68 14.78
N GLY A 148 -12.96 -24.29 15.05
CA GLY A 148 -13.36 -23.56 16.24
C GLY A 148 -12.96 -22.08 16.23
N LEU A 149 -13.46 -21.35 17.23
CA LEU A 149 -13.19 -19.93 17.43
C LEU A 149 -12.55 -19.66 18.80
N SER A 150 -11.56 -18.76 18.82
CA SER A 150 -11.00 -18.21 20.06
C SER A 150 -12.01 -17.30 20.77
N ASP A 151 -11.88 -17.18 22.10
CA ASP A 151 -12.70 -16.28 22.91
C ASP A 151 -12.60 -14.81 22.48
N ARG A 152 -11.45 -14.40 21.94
CA ARG A 152 -11.28 -13.06 21.40
C ARG A 152 -12.16 -12.83 20.16
N ARG A 153 -12.24 -13.81 19.26
CA ARG A 153 -13.10 -13.77 18.06
C ARG A 153 -14.57 -13.86 18.42
N ARG A 154 -14.95 -14.74 19.36
CA ARG A 154 -16.32 -14.81 19.90
C ARG A 154 -16.80 -13.47 20.45
N ARG A 155 -15.97 -12.82 21.28
CA ARG A 155 -16.24 -11.46 21.78
C ARG A 155 -16.28 -10.42 20.67
N ALA A 156 -15.58 -10.61 19.55
CA ALA A 156 -15.65 -9.69 18.41
C ALA A 156 -16.98 -9.85 17.66
N VAL A 157 -17.47 -11.09 17.47
CA VAL A 157 -18.79 -11.39 16.88
C VAL A 157 -19.90 -10.73 17.70
N LEU A 158 -19.95 -10.95 19.00
CA LEU A 158 -20.98 -10.35 19.87
C LEU A 158 -20.92 -8.81 19.89
N ARG A 159 -19.70 -8.24 19.80
CA ARG A 159 -19.54 -6.78 19.69
C ARG A 159 -20.05 -6.20 18.37
N LEU A 160 -20.03 -6.95 17.28
CA LEU A 160 -20.57 -6.49 16.00
C LEU A 160 -22.09 -6.33 16.07
N VAL A 161 -22.78 -7.26 16.73
CA VAL A 161 -24.25 -7.32 16.73
C VAL A 161 -24.91 -6.61 17.91
N ARG A 162 -24.15 -6.22 18.94
CA ARG A 162 -24.66 -5.61 20.19
C ARG A 162 -25.70 -4.49 19.98
N ASP A 163 -25.48 -3.64 18.98
CA ASP A 163 -26.33 -2.47 18.71
C ASP A 163 -27.37 -2.73 17.58
N CYS A 164 -27.54 -3.99 17.16
CA CYS A 164 -28.42 -4.37 16.04
C CYS A 164 -29.81 -4.86 16.50
N GLY A 165 -30.08 -4.86 17.80
CA GLY A 165 -31.32 -5.34 18.41
C GLY A 165 -31.17 -6.64 19.20
N PRO A 166 -32.06 -6.90 20.17
CA PRO A 166 -31.97 -8.08 21.05
C PRO A 166 -32.13 -9.39 20.28
N ASP A 167 -33.12 -9.48 19.39
CA ASP A 167 -33.43 -10.72 18.65
C ASP A 167 -32.26 -11.18 17.77
N VAL A 168 -31.63 -10.23 17.06
CA VAL A 168 -30.46 -10.51 16.21
C VAL A 168 -29.27 -10.94 17.05
N THR A 169 -29.04 -10.25 18.17
CA THR A 169 -27.93 -10.56 19.08
C THR A 169 -28.10 -11.95 19.68
N GLU A 170 -29.31 -12.31 20.09
CA GLU A 170 -29.64 -13.61 20.65
C GLU A 170 -29.51 -14.72 19.61
N ALA A 171 -30.05 -14.55 18.40
CA ALA A 171 -29.94 -15.52 17.33
C ALA A 171 -28.46 -15.82 16.97
N VAL A 172 -27.64 -14.78 16.85
CA VAL A 172 -26.20 -14.93 16.59
C VAL A 172 -25.47 -15.57 17.77
N ALA A 173 -25.85 -15.25 19.00
CA ALA A 173 -25.29 -15.88 20.20
C ALA A 173 -25.59 -17.38 20.25
N ARG A 174 -26.83 -17.80 19.98
CA ARG A 174 -27.22 -19.21 19.90
C ARG A 174 -26.44 -19.95 18.81
N LEU A 175 -26.26 -19.35 17.63
CA LEU A 175 -25.42 -19.93 16.57
C LEU A 175 -23.94 -19.98 16.96
N LEU A 176 -23.44 -19.06 17.77
CA LEU A 176 -22.05 -19.05 18.23
C LEU A 176 -21.76 -20.16 19.26
N GLU A 177 -22.78 -20.65 19.96
CA GLU A 177 -22.66 -21.76 20.90
C GLU A 177 -22.41 -23.10 20.22
N THR A 178 -22.91 -23.29 18.99
CA THR A 178 -22.70 -24.52 18.21
C THR A 178 -21.27 -24.67 17.70
N VAL A 179 -20.51 -23.57 17.64
CA VAL A 179 -19.11 -23.58 17.20
C VAL A 179 -18.21 -24.10 18.35
N PRO A 180 -17.18 -24.92 18.10
CA PRO A 180 -16.22 -25.31 19.14
C PRO A 180 -15.38 -24.13 19.66
N ARG A 181 -14.97 -24.17 20.94
CA ARG A 181 -13.97 -23.24 21.50
C ARG A 181 -12.57 -23.79 21.21
N ARG A 182 -11.78 -23.07 20.43
CA ARG A 182 -10.39 -23.46 20.15
C ARG A 182 -9.51 -22.23 20.07
N GLU A 183 -8.48 -22.19 20.90
CA GLU A 183 -7.46 -21.14 20.76
C GLU A 183 -6.60 -21.43 19.52
N PRO A 184 -6.26 -20.41 18.71
CA PRO A 184 -5.35 -20.59 17.59
C PRO A 184 -4.01 -21.10 18.11
N ALA A 185 -3.56 -22.23 17.57
CA ALA A 185 -2.25 -22.78 17.84
C ALA A 185 -1.18 -21.72 17.48
N ARG A 186 -0.58 -21.13 18.53
CA ARG A 186 0.50 -20.15 18.52
C ARG A 186 0.18 -18.83 17.81
N ALA A 187 0.25 -17.73 18.57
CA ALA A 187 0.37 -16.41 17.96
C ALA A 187 1.65 -16.36 17.09
N PRO A 188 1.61 -15.79 15.88
CA PRO A 188 2.81 -15.75 15.04
C PRO A 188 3.93 -14.99 15.76
N LEU A 189 5.19 -15.41 15.51
CA LEU A 189 6.45 -14.77 15.94
C LEU A 189 6.54 -13.27 15.59
N ARG A 190 5.59 -12.71 14.83
CA ARG A 190 5.49 -11.30 14.45
C ARG A 190 5.06 -10.33 15.57
N ARG A 191 4.47 -10.81 16.67
CA ARG A 191 4.00 -9.92 17.77
C ARG A 191 5.13 -9.11 18.46
N PRO A 192 6.29 -9.69 18.83
CA PRO A 192 7.37 -8.92 19.44
C PRO A 192 7.98 -7.90 18.49
N TRP A 193 8.22 -8.27 17.22
CA TRP A 193 8.78 -7.37 16.21
C TRP A 193 7.87 -6.18 15.91
N ALA A 194 6.56 -6.39 15.76
CA ALA A 194 5.62 -5.29 15.56
C ALA A 194 5.49 -4.37 16.79
N ARG A 195 5.70 -4.89 18.00
CA ARG A 195 5.76 -4.06 19.22
C ARG A 195 7.05 -3.25 19.27
N ARG A 196 8.20 -3.89 19.02
CA ARG A 196 9.51 -3.21 18.97
C ARG A 196 9.58 -2.14 17.88
N ALA A 197 9.08 -2.42 16.67
CA ALA A 197 9.03 -1.44 15.59
C ALA A 197 8.18 -0.21 15.98
N ARG A 198 7.04 -0.41 16.66
CA ARG A 198 6.23 0.71 17.17
C ARG A 198 6.93 1.50 18.27
N GLN A 199 7.63 0.83 19.18
CA GLN A 199 8.40 1.48 20.24
C GLN A 199 9.59 2.26 19.66
N ALA A 200 10.32 1.68 18.72
CA ALA A 200 11.40 2.34 18.01
C ALA A 200 10.90 3.57 17.24
N MET A 201 9.77 3.44 16.52
CA MET A 201 9.16 4.57 15.83
C MET A 201 8.76 5.70 16.81
N ALA A 202 8.13 5.36 17.94
CA ALA A 202 7.78 6.37 18.95
C ALA A 202 9.03 7.07 19.53
N TRP A 203 10.11 6.32 19.77
CA TRP A 203 11.38 6.87 20.23
C TRP A 203 12.04 7.79 19.19
N VAL A 204 12.02 7.42 17.91
CA VAL A 204 12.50 8.26 16.81
C VAL A 204 11.69 9.55 16.72
N VAL A 205 10.36 9.46 16.74
CA VAL A 205 9.46 10.63 16.64
C VAL A 205 9.59 11.58 17.84
N SER A 206 9.96 11.07 19.02
CA SER A 206 10.18 11.91 20.21
C SER A 206 11.38 12.87 20.10
N ARG A 207 12.25 12.68 19.10
CA ARG A 207 13.48 13.46 18.94
C ARG A 207 13.25 14.69 18.07
N ARG A 208 13.43 15.88 18.66
CA ARG A 208 13.31 17.19 17.98
C ARG A 208 14.16 17.37 16.71
N TRP A 209 15.33 16.72 16.63
CA TRP A 209 16.18 16.78 15.43
C TRP A 209 15.58 16.07 14.23
N VAL A 210 14.70 15.08 14.44
CA VAL A 210 14.04 14.35 13.36
C VAL A 210 13.06 15.25 12.63
N VAL A 211 12.40 16.19 13.32
CA VAL A 211 11.56 17.21 12.67
C VAL A 211 12.40 18.13 11.79
N GLY A 212 13.58 18.54 12.26
CA GLY A 212 14.53 19.31 11.45
C GLY A 212 14.96 18.54 10.20
N LEU A 213 15.28 17.25 10.34
CA LEU A 213 15.66 16.40 9.20
C LEU A 213 14.51 16.20 8.20
N VAL A 214 13.26 16.04 8.69
CA VAL A 214 12.07 15.97 7.84
C VAL A 214 11.90 17.25 7.02
N VAL A 215 12.05 18.42 7.65
CA VAL A 215 11.92 19.72 6.96
C VAL A 215 13.05 19.91 5.94
N VAL A 216 14.29 19.58 6.31
CA VAL A 216 15.45 19.67 5.41
C VAL A 216 15.27 18.75 4.21
N TYR A 217 14.83 17.50 4.41
CA TYR A 217 14.57 16.58 3.31
C TYR A 217 13.45 17.07 2.39
N LEU A 218 12.31 17.45 2.98
CA LEU A 218 11.13 17.93 2.24
C LEU A 218 11.39 19.20 1.41
N LEU A 219 12.32 20.04 1.85
CA LEU A 219 12.75 21.21 1.10
C LEU A 219 13.88 20.88 0.13
N GLY A 220 14.82 20.03 0.53
CA GLY A 220 16.05 19.77 -0.20
C GLY A 220 15.84 18.98 -1.49
N GLU A 221 15.20 17.81 -1.40
CA GLU A 221 15.05 16.94 -2.57
C GLU A 221 14.25 17.62 -3.70
N PRO A 222 13.04 18.17 -3.46
CA PRO A 222 12.26 18.78 -4.53
C PRO A 222 12.95 20.03 -5.12
N LEU A 223 13.72 20.77 -4.32
CA LEU A 223 14.43 21.97 -4.77
C LEU A 223 15.64 21.62 -5.64
N VAL A 224 16.34 20.52 -5.34
CA VAL A 224 17.39 19.96 -6.21
C VAL A 224 16.80 19.55 -7.56
N VAL A 225 15.63 18.90 -7.56
CA VAL A 225 14.94 18.49 -8.78
C VAL A 225 14.53 19.70 -9.63
N VAL A 226 13.90 20.71 -9.02
CA VAL A 226 13.52 21.96 -9.72
C VAL A 226 14.75 22.70 -10.26
N ALA A 227 15.82 22.79 -9.48
CA ALA A 227 17.07 23.43 -9.90
C ALA A 227 17.71 22.70 -11.08
N ARG A 228 17.76 21.37 -11.05
CA ARG A 228 18.31 20.57 -12.15
C ARG A 228 17.52 20.78 -13.44
N VAL A 229 16.19 20.69 -13.38
CA VAL A 229 15.33 20.96 -14.55
C VAL A 229 15.52 22.39 -15.06
N GLY A 230 15.67 23.37 -14.16
CA GLY A 230 15.97 24.75 -14.53
C GLY A 230 17.32 24.90 -15.25
N VAL A 231 18.37 24.26 -14.75
CA VAL A 231 19.71 24.26 -15.38
C VAL A 231 19.64 23.60 -16.75
N ASP A 232 19.04 22.42 -16.86
CA ASP A 232 18.94 21.67 -18.12
C ASP A 232 18.16 22.47 -19.19
N THR A 233 17.15 23.25 -18.77
CA THR A 233 16.39 24.16 -19.64
C THR A 233 17.25 25.33 -20.15
N VAL A 234 18.09 25.91 -19.29
CA VAL A 234 18.95 27.06 -19.63
C VAL A 234 20.15 26.64 -20.47
N VAL A 235 20.72 25.46 -20.20
CA VAL A 235 21.86 24.90 -20.92
C VAL A 235 21.46 24.36 -22.29
N GLY A 236 20.16 24.14 -22.53
CA GLY A 236 19.64 23.59 -23.78
C GLY A 236 19.85 22.07 -23.90
N ASP A 237 20.22 21.41 -22.81
CA ASP A 237 20.41 19.96 -22.72
C ASP A 237 19.10 19.27 -22.28
N LEU A 238 17.99 19.71 -22.90
CA LEU A 238 16.68 19.12 -22.61
C LEU A 238 16.64 17.71 -23.20
N PRO A 239 16.22 16.70 -22.42
CA PRO A 239 16.07 15.35 -22.93
C PRO A 239 15.13 15.32 -24.14
N ASN A 240 15.35 14.37 -25.03
CA ASN A 240 14.68 14.24 -26.32
C ASN A 240 13.13 14.36 -26.19
N HIS A 241 12.42 14.75 -27.26
CA HIS A 241 10.97 15.06 -27.25
C HIS A 241 10.07 13.99 -26.60
N GLN A 242 10.53 12.75 -26.51
CA GLN A 242 9.81 11.60 -25.96
C GLN A 242 9.68 11.61 -24.42
N GLU A 243 10.46 12.40 -23.68
CA GLU A 243 10.48 12.42 -22.21
C GLU A 243 9.90 13.69 -21.57
N TRP A 244 9.50 14.68 -22.38
CA TRP A 244 9.06 16.01 -21.88
C TRP A 244 7.86 15.92 -20.94
N GLY A 245 6.92 15.00 -21.21
CA GLY A 245 5.76 14.78 -20.35
C GLY A 245 6.14 14.27 -18.95
N ALA A 246 7.16 13.42 -18.84
CA ALA A 246 7.64 12.92 -17.55
C ALA A 246 8.39 14.02 -16.78
N VAL A 247 9.26 14.78 -17.46
CA VAL A 247 9.99 15.91 -16.85
C VAL A 247 9.05 16.99 -16.33
N LEU A 248 8.04 17.38 -17.12
CA LEU A 248 7.02 18.34 -16.69
C LEU A 248 6.18 17.78 -15.52
N GLY A 249 5.87 16.48 -15.55
CA GLY A 249 5.22 15.77 -14.45
C GLY A 249 6.00 15.88 -13.14
N VAL A 250 7.28 15.49 -13.16
CA VAL A 250 8.19 15.61 -12.01
C VAL A 250 8.30 17.07 -11.53
N ALA A 251 8.51 18.01 -12.44
CA ALA A 251 8.70 19.41 -12.08
C ALA A 251 7.46 20.01 -11.42
N SER A 252 6.26 19.71 -11.95
CA SER A 252 4.99 20.19 -11.39
C SER A 252 4.69 19.57 -10.02
N SER A 253 4.92 18.27 -9.81
CA SER A 253 4.75 17.64 -8.50
C SER A 253 5.78 18.13 -7.50
N ALA A 254 7.03 18.31 -7.92
CA ALA A 254 8.09 18.86 -7.09
C ALA A 254 7.76 20.30 -6.66
N LEU A 255 7.31 21.15 -7.59
CA LEU A 255 6.88 22.52 -7.28
C LEU A 255 5.73 22.55 -6.26
N ALA A 256 4.71 21.71 -6.46
CA ALA A 256 3.59 21.60 -5.50
C ALA A 256 4.10 21.18 -4.11
N THR A 257 5.02 20.22 -4.06
CA THR A 257 5.63 19.71 -2.81
C THR A 257 6.48 20.79 -2.12
N VAL A 258 7.26 21.58 -2.87
CA VAL A 258 8.03 22.73 -2.35
C VAL A 258 7.09 23.76 -1.74
N VAL A 259 6.05 24.19 -2.47
CA VAL A 259 5.12 25.22 -2.00
C VAL A 259 4.42 24.78 -0.71
N LEU A 260 3.96 23.53 -0.64
CA LEU A 260 3.35 22.95 0.56
C LEU A 260 4.34 22.88 1.72
N SER A 261 5.60 22.50 1.45
CA SER A 261 6.64 22.36 2.47
C SER A 261 7.10 23.71 3.01
N ILE A 262 7.29 24.72 2.16
CA ILE A 262 7.59 26.10 2.59
C ILE A 262 6.46 26.64 3.45
N ARG A 263 5.20 26.50 3.01
CA ARG A 263 4.05 26.95 3.78
C ARG A 263 3.95 26.22 5.13
N GLY A 264 4.24 24.91 5.16
CA GLY A 264 4.32 24.12 6.39
C GLY A 264 5.41 24.62 7.33
N ALA A 265 6.62 24.90 6.82
CA ALA A 265 7.73 25.42 7.61
C ALA A 265 7.46 26.81 8.18
N LEU A 266 6.83 27.70 7.42
CA LEU A 266 6.42 29.04 7.89
C LEU A 266 5.31 29.00 8.95
N LEU A 267 4.47 27.95 8.93
CA LEU A 267 3.43 27.74 9.93
C LEU A 267 3.95 27.06 11.20
N LEU A 268 5.11 26.39 11.14
CA LEU A 268 5.68 25.64 12.25
C LEU A 268 5.80 26.43 13.57
N PRO A 269 6.16 27.73 13.58
CA PRO A 269 6.24 28.52 14.81
C PRO A 269 4.86 28.93 15.38
N ARG A 270 3.79 28.90 14.57
CA ARG A 270 2.48 29.46 14.91
C ARG A 270 1.40 28.40 15.13
N ASP A 271 1.39 27.36 14.31
CA ASP A 271 0.44 26.25 14.34
C ASP A 271 1.16 24.96 13.95
N GLU A 272 1.66 24.23 14.95
CA GLU A 272 2.37 22.97 14.76
C GLU A 272 1.42 21.92 14.12
N VAL A 273 0.13 21.89 14.48
CA VAL A 273 -0.84 20.95 13.91
C VAL A 273 -1.05 21.22 12.41
N GLY A 274 -1.22 22.49 12.05
CA GLY A 274 -1.35 22.95 10.67
C GLY A 274 -0.12 22.67 9.82
N ALA A 275 1.08 22.89 10.38
CA ALA A 275 2.36 22.60 9.72
C ALA A 275 2.49 21.10 9.38
N PHE A 276 2.28 20.21 10.35
CA PHE A 276 2.36 18.77 10.13
C PHE A 276 1.26 18.23 9.21
N ARG A 277 0.09 18.89 9.15
CA ARG A 277 -0.94 18.59 8.14
C ARG A 277 -0.45 18.87 6.72
N LEU A 278 0.23 20.00 6.51
CA LEU A 278 0.79 20.37 5.20
C LEU A 278 1.97 19.48 4.81
N PHE A 279 2.88 19.15 5.75
CA PHE A 279 3.96 18.19 5.47
C PHE A 279 3.42 16.81 5.10
N ARG A 280 2.35 16.35 5.78
CA ARG A 280 1.68 15.11 5.40
C ARG A 280 1.09 15.19 3.99
N LEU A 281 0.47 16.32 3.63
CA LEU A 281 -0.09 16.52 2.30
C LEU A 281 1.01 16.55 1.23
N ALA A 282 2.13 17.24 1.49
CA ALA A 282 3.28 17.31 0.59
C ALA A 282 3.83 15.91 0.29
N LEU A 283 4.08 15.10 1.33
CA LEU A 283 4.54 13.70 1.17
C LEU A 283 3.53 12.84 0.42
N LEU A 284 2.22 13.04 0.63
CA LEU A 284 1.21 12.29 -0.11
C LEU A 284 1.16 12.69 -1.59
N VAL A 285 1.32 13.98 -1.91
CA VAL A 285 1.37 14.47 -3.29
C VAL A 285 2.60 13.92 -4.00
N ASP A 286 3.77 13.97 -3.38
CA ASP A 286 4.98 13.38 -3.94
C ASP A 286 4.83 11.87 -4.15
N LEU A 287 4.34 11.15 -3.14
CA LEU A 287 4.14 9.71 -3.24
C LEU A 287 3.10 9.33 -4.30
N LEU A 288 2.09 10.16 -4.57
CA LEU A 288 1.08 9.87 -5.59
C LEU A 288 1.50 10.23 -7.01
N PHE A 289 2.22 11.34 -7.17
CA PHE A 289 2.52 11.92 -8.47
C PHE A 289 4.03 11.92 -8.74
N GLY A 290 4.83 12.47 -7.83
CA GLY A 290 6.29 12.53 -7.98
C GLY A 290 6.93 11.16 -8.15
N GLN A 291 6.57 10.19 -7.31
CA GLN A 291 7.10 8.83 -7.38
C GLN A 291 6.74 8.11 -8.68
N VAL A 292 5.55 8.32 -9.27
CA VAL A 292 5.17 7.71 -10.57
C VAL A 292 6.19 8.06 -11.64
N PHE A 293 6.57 9.34 -11.71
CA PHE A 293 7.56 9.80 -12.67
C PHE A 293 8.99 9.47 -12.24
N SER A 294 9.30 9.50 -10.94
CA SER A 294 10.61 9.08 -10.43
C SER A 294 10.91 7.62 -10.77
N PHE A 295 9.93 6.71 -10.63
CA PHE A 295 10.05 5.32 -11.07
C PHE A 295 10.21 5.19 -12.59
N THR A 296 9.65 6.12 -13.37
CA THR A 296 9.83 6.16 -14.82
C THR A 296 11.28 6.48 -15.20
N VAL A 297 11.89 7.48 -14.54
CA VAL A 297 13.24 7.95 -14.86
C VAL A 297 14.33 7.08 -14.21
N HIS A 298 14.17 6.75 -12.92
CA HIS A 298 15.22 6.14 -12.10
C HIS A 298 14.99 4.64 -11.82
N GLN A 299 13.84 4.08 -12.20
CA GLN A 299 13.48 2.66 -12.00
C GLN A 299 13.76 2.16 -10.57
N PHE A 300 14.79 1.33 -10.37
CA PHE A 300 15.16 0.81 -9.06
C PHE A 300 15.73 1.87 -8.12
N GLY A 301 16.37 2.92 -8.65
CA GLY A 301 16.88 4.03 -7.84
C GLY A 301 15.76 4.72 -7.05
N ALA A 302 14.55 4.76 -7.60
CA ALA A 302 13.38 5.34 -6.94
C ALA A 302 12.92 4.55 -5.69
N LEU A 303 13.33 3.28 -5.52
CA LEU A 303 12.98 2.50 -4.31
C LEU A 303 13.56 3.11 -3.03
N VAL A 304 14.74 3.71 -3.11
CA VAL A 304 15.38 4.36 -1.95
C VAL A 304 14.61 5.62 -1.58
N GLY A 305 14.26 6.46 -2.55
CA GLY A 305 13.41 7.64 -2.36
C GLY A 305 12.07 7.27 -1.73
N LEU A 306 11.35 6.32 -2.35
CA LEU A 306 10.08 5.81 -1.82
C LEU A 306 10.19 5.32 -0.37
N ALA A 307 11.27 4.59 -0.03
CA ALA A 307 11.47 4.11 1.34
C ALA A 307 11.67 5.25 2.33
N ILE A 308 12.39 6.31 1.94
CA ILE A 308 12.56 7.52 2.74
C ILE A 308 11.22 8.25 2.88
N ASP A 309 10.47 8.45 1.80
CA ASP A 309 9.18 9.14 1.83
C ASP A 309 8.16 8.42 2.71
N LEU A 310 8.10 7.09 2.63
CA LEU A 310 7.24 6.28 3.51
C LEU A 310 7.65 6.39 4.98
N PHE A 311 8.96 6.43 5.26
CA PHE A 311 9.46 6.63 6.61
C PHE A 311 9.09 8.02 7.16
N LEU A 312 9.31 9.07 6.37
CA LEU A 312 8.94 10.44 6.72
C LEU A 312 7.42 10.58 6.91
N LEU A 313 6.63 9.96 6.03
CA LEU A 313 5.18 9.96 6.13
C LEU A 313 4.72 9.30 7.42
N ALA A 314 5.36 8.19 7.82
CA ALA A 314 5.09 7.52 9.09
C ALA A 314 5.41 8.45 10.28
N VAL A 315 6.59 9.08 10.28
CA VAL A 315 7.03 10.03 11.32
C VAL A 315 6.06 11.21 11.45
N VAL A 316 5.77 11.89 10.34
CA VAL A 316 4.86 13.05 10.27
C VAL A 316 3.45 12.65 10.70
N THR A 317 2.97 11.48 10.28
CA THR A 317 1.62 11.00 10.66
C THR A 317 1.51 10.70 12.15
N VAL A 318 2.55 10.11 12.76
CA VAL A 318 2.57 9.85 14.21
C VAL A 318 2.58 11.17 14.97
N LYS A 319 3.48 12.09 14.61
CA LYS A 319 3.58 13.41 15.27
C LYS A 319 2.30 14.23 15.12
N TYR A 320 1.70 14.26 13.93
CA TYR A 320 0.41 14.91 13.69
C TYR A 320 -0.71 14.36 14.60
N ARG A 321 -0.76 13.04 14.81
CA ARG A 321 -1.75 12.42 15.70
C ARG A 321 -1.52 12.74 17.17
N GLU A 322 -0.26 12.82 17.59
CA GLU A 322 0.13 13.22 18.95
C GLU A 322 -0.28 14.67 19.23
N LEU A 323 0.10 15.59 18.35
CA LEU A 323 -0.23 17.02 18.48
C LEU A 323 -1.74 17.26 18.47
N ARG A 324 -2.48 16.57 17.59
CA ARG A 324 -3.94 16.67 17.53
C ARG A 324 -4.62 16.16 18.82
N ARG A 325 -4.07 15.15 19.48
CA ARG A 325 -4.59 14.66 20.77
C ARG A 325 -4.36 15.69 21.87
N ASN A 326 -3.16 16.27 21.93
CA ASN A 326 -2.80 17.27 22.93
C ASN A 326 -3.60 18.57 22.76
N ALA A 327 -3.95 18.96 21.53
CA ALA A 327 -4.79 20.12 21.26
C ALA A 327 -6.29 19.91 21.55
N SER A 328 -6.71 18.65 21.75
CA SER A 328 -8.10 18.28 22.08
C SER A 328 -8.31 17.90 23.55
N ALA A 329 -7.23 17.93 24.34
CA ALA A 329 -7.22 17.70 25.78
C ALA A 329 -7.14 19.04 26.50
#